data_AF-A0A520JF30-F1
#
_entry.id   AF-A0A520JF30-F1
#
_cell.length_a   1.000
_cell.length_b   1.000
_cell.length_c   1.000
_cell.angle_alpha   90.00
_cell.angle_beta   90.00
_cell.angle_gamma   90.00
#
_symmetry.space_group_name_H-M   'P 1'
#
loop_
_entity.id
_entity.type
_entity.pdbx_description
1 polymer ?
#
loop_
_entity_poly.entity_id
_entity_poly.type
_entity_poly.pdbx_seq_one_letter_code
_entity_poly.pdbx_strand_id
1 'polypeptide(L)'
;ALRYAGVAYLIFLGIKAWRGAGSPIDVGDDTTPVALPPTVPAWRLYRGGFVIGISNPKLLLFAAAFLPQFVDRASPQAPQFAILVATFAVVESFWYGVYAAGGRTLARYLTRPALRRAFDRVTGAIFIGFGLALLRVRA
;
A
#
# COMPACT_ATOMS: atom_id res chain seq x y z
N ALA A 1 -4.80 -7.46 -24.15
CA ALA A 1 -4.59 -8.56 -23.18
C ALA A 1 -4.35 -8.06 -21.75
N LEU A 2 -3.31 -7.26 -21.50
CA LEU A 2 -2.91 -6.82 -20.14
C LEU A 2 -4.03 -6.10 -19.36
N ARG A 3 -4.80 -5.24 -20.03
CA ARG A 3 -5.95 -4.55 -19.41
C ARG A 3 -7.02 -5.51 -18.89
N TYR A 4 -7.43 -6.48 -19.70
CA TYR A 4 -8.43 -7.48 -19.32
C TYR A 4 -7.92 -8.39 -18.20
N ALA A 5 -6.62 -8.74 -18.20
CA ALA A 5 -5.99 -9.45 -17.10
C ALA A 5 -6.03 -8.64 -15.79
N GLY A 6 -5.75 -7.34 -15.85
CA GLY A 6 -5.87 -6.42 -14.71
C GLY A 6 -7.30 -6.33 -14.17
N VAL A 7 -8.30 -6.22 -15.05
CA VAL A 7 -9.72 -6.24 -14.67
C VAL A 7 -10.09 -7.54 -13.95
N ALA A 8 -9.75 -8.70 -14.53
CA ALA A 8 -10.06 -10.00 -13.95
C ALA A 8 -9.40 -10.15 -12.57
N TYR A 9 -8.16 -9.69 -12.42
CA TYR A 9 -7.45 -9.70 -11.15
C TYR A 9 -8.10 -8.80 -10.08
N LEU A 10 -8.55 -7.59 -10.44
CA LEU A 10 -9.27 -6.69 -9.53
C LEU A 10 -10.61 -7.28 -9.08
N ILE A 11 -11.38 -7.86 -9.99
CA ILE A 11 -12.64 -8.54 -9.65
C ILE A 11 -12.36 -9.73 -8.73
N PHE A 12 -11.34 -10.54 -9.03
CA PHE A 12 -10.92 -11.65 -8.18
C PHE A 12 -10.53 -11.19 -6.77
N LEU A 13 -9.71 -10.15 -6.64
CA LEU A 13 -9.34 -9.56 -5.35
C LEU A 13 -10.55 -9.04 -4.58
N GLY A 14 -11.48 -8.38 -5.28
CA GLY A 14 -12.69 -7.86 -4.65
C GLY A 14 -13.61 -8.96 -4.13
N ILE A 15 -13.79 -10.05 -4.90
CA ILE A 15 -14.52 -11.25 -4.45
C ILE A 15 -13.81 -11.92 -3.29
N LYS A 16 -12.47 -12.02 -3.33
CA LYS A 16 -11.67 -12.59 -2.24
C LYS A 16 -11.83 -11.79 -0.95
N ALA A 17 -11.78 -10.45 -1.02
CA ALA A 17 -12.03 -9.58 0.13
C ALA A 17 -13.47 -9.76 0.66
N TRP A 18 -14.46 -9.77 -0.22
CA TRP A 18 -15.88 -9.92 0.15
C TRP A 18 -16.17 -11.28 0.83
N ARG A 19 -15.57 -12.37 0.34
CA ARG A 19 -15.71 -13.72 0.92
C ARG A 19 -14.88 -13.89 2.19
N GLY A 20 -13.74 -13.20 2.29
CA GLY A 20 -12.88 -13.16 3.48
C GLY A 20 -13.53 -12.48 4.69
N ALA A 21 -14.57 -11.66 4.48
CA ALA A 21 -15.39 -11.05 5.54
C ALA A 21 -16.01 -12.08 6.51
N GLY A 22 -16.16 -13.34 6.09
CA GLY A 22 -16.67 -14.43 6.93
C GLY A 22 -15.60 -15.31 7.56
N SER A 23 -14.36 -15.28 7.06
CA SER A 23 -13.28 -16.09 7.63
C SER A 23 -12.81 -15.42 8.93
N PRO A 24 -12.80 -16.12 10.07
CA PRO A 24 -11.97 -15.69 11.18
C PRO A 24 -10.57 -15.45 10.61
N ILE A 25 -10.00 -14.28 10.87
CA ILE A 25 -8.55 -14.30 11.09
C ILE A 25 -8.44 -15.12 12.36
N ASP A 26 -7.56 -16.11 12.35
CA ASP A 26 -7.09 -16.76 13.56
C ASP A 26 -6.36 -15.71 14.41
N VAL A 27 -7.14 -14.80 14.98
CA VAL A 27 -6.79 -14.03 16.16
C VAL A 27 -7.07 -15.05 17.23
N GLY A 28 -6.02 -15.77 17.63
CA GLY A 28 -6.12 -16.90 18.54
C GLY A 28 -7.21 -16.75 19.57
N ASP A 29 -7.99 -17.81 19.73
CA ASP A 29 -8.76 -18.03 20.94
C ASP A 29 -7.90 -17.67 22.16
N ASP A 30 -8.40 -16.77 23.01
CA ASP A 30 -7.79 -16.37 24.28
C ASP A 30 -7.57 -17.56 25.26
N THR A 31 -7.93 -18.77 24.86
CA THR A 31 -7.70 -20.04 25.58
C THR A 31 -6.49 -20.83 25.09
N THR A 32 -5.77 -20.34 24.08
CA THR A 32 -4.46 -20.87 23.66
C THR A 32 -3.51 -19.70 23.46
N PRO A 33 -2.32 -19.69 24.09
CA PRO A 33 -1.37 -18.61 23.87
C PRO A 33 -0.93 -18.69 22.41
N VAL A 34 -1.54 -17.87 21.54
CA VAL A 34 -0.98 -17.60 20.22
C VAL A 34 0.34 -16.94 20.48
N ALA A 35 1.40 -17.73 20.29
CA ALA A 35 2.73 -17.20 20.16
C ALA A 35 2.64 -16.06 19.15
N LEU A 36 2.92 -14.84 19.61
CA LEU A 36 3.11 -13.71 18.70
C LEU A 36 3.99 -14.24 17.56
N PRO A 37 3.61 -14.04 16.29
CA PRO A 37 4.49 -14.42 15.19
C PRO A 37 5.89 -13.88 15.52
N PRO A 38 6.94 -14.71 15.42
CA PRO A 38 8.25 -14.39 15.97
C PRO A 38 8.61 -12.99 15.53
N THR A 39 8.95 -12.13 16.51
CA THR A 39 9.25 -10.71 16.27
C THR A 39 10.22 -10.63 15.11
N VAL A 40 9.73 -10.23 13.95
CA VAL A 40 10.56 -10.18 12.75
C VAL A 40 11.64 -9.14 13.04
N PRO A 41 12.93 -9.49 12.96
CA PRO A 41 13.98 -8.55 13.31
C PRO A 41 13.87 -7.31 12.43
N ALA A 42 14.00 -6.12 13.03
CA ALA A 42 13.83 -4.84 12.35
C ALA A 42 14.68 -4.74 11.08
N TRP A 43 15.88 -5.32 11.10
CA TRP A 43 16.76 -5.42 9.94
C TRP A 43 16.14 -6.19 8.76
N ARG A 44 15.42 -7.29 9.03
CA ARG A 44 14.77 -8.09 7.98
C ARG A 44 13.57 -7.35 7.37
N LEU A 45 12.84 -6.58 8.19
CA LEU A 45 11.77 -5.69 7.72
C LEU A 45 12.34 -4.55 6.87
N TYR A 46 13.40 -3.89 7.33
CA TYR A 46 14.09 -2.83 6.59
C TYR A 46 14.60 -3.34 5.25
N ARG A 47 15.33 -4.48 5.23
CA ARG A 47 15.85 -5.07 4.00
C ARG A 47 14.75 -5.47 3.03
N GLY A 48 13.65 -6.03 3.54
CA GLY A 48 12.48 -6.35 2.71
C GLY A 48 11.87 -5.10 2.08
N GLY A 49 11.63 -4.06 2.87
CA GLY A 49 11.10 -2.77 2.38
C GLY A 49 12.04 -2.11 1.37
N PHE A 50 13.35 -2.13 1.64
CA PHE A 50 14.37 -1.59 0.74
C PHE A 50 14.39 -2.30 -0.61
N VAL A 51 14.40 -3.65 -0.61
CA VAL A 51 14.39 -4.45 -1.84
C VAL A 51 13.10 -4.22 -2.63
N ILE A 52 11.95 -4.18 -1.95
CA ILE A 52 10.65 -3.90 -2.60
C ILE A 52 10.65 -2.48 -3.19
N GLY A 53 11.19 -1.50 -2.46
CA GLY A 53 11.26 -0.10 -2.89
C GLY A 53 12.14 0.09 -4.12
N ILE A 54 13.37 -0.44 -4.11
CA ILE A 54 14.29 -0.36 -5.26
C ILE A 54 13.78 -1.14 -6.46
N SER A 55 13.12 -2.28 -6.22
CA SER A 55 12.55 -3.11 -7.29
C SER A 55 11.27 -2.50 -7.89
N ASN A 56 10.84 -1.31 -7.45
CA ASN A 56 9.67 -0.61 -7.98
C ASN A 56 10.08 0.35 -9.12
N PRO A 57 10.08 -0.10 -10.39
CA PRO A 57 10.49 0.73 -11.51
C PRO A 57 9.58 1.94 -11.69
N LYS A 58 8.31 1.86 -11.22
CA LYS A 58 7.36 2.97 -11.34
C LYS A 58 7.84 4.21 -10.60
N LEU A 59 8.41 4.02 -9.40
CA LEU A 59 8.90 5.13 -8.59
C LEU A 59 10.13 5.78 -9.24
N LEU A 60 11.06 4.98 -9.74
CA LEU A 60 12.24 5.46 -10.46
C LEU A 60 11.87 6.19 -11.75
N LEU A 61 10.96 5.62 -12.54
CA LEU A 61 10.46 6.24 -13.77
C LEU A 61 9.72 7.55 -13.49
N PHE A 62 8.89 7.59 -12.44
CA PHE A 62 8.23 8.82 -12.02
C PHE A 62 9.25 9.88 -11.60
N ALA A 63 10.21 9.53 -10.74
CA ALA A 63 11.25 10.46 -10.29
C ALA A 63 12.05 11.01 -11.48
N ALA A 64 12.47 10.14 -12.41
CA ALA A 64 13.23 10.52 -13.59
C ALA A 64 12.42 11.40 -14.56
N ALA A 65 11.11 11.18 -14.69
CA ALA A 65 10.25 11.96 -15.58
C ALA A 65 9.77 13.28 -14.95
N PHE A 66 9.55 13.30 -13.63
CA PHE A 66 8.88 14.39 -12.93
C PHE A 66 9.85 15.37 -12.28
N LEU A 67 10.87 14.89 -11.57
CA LEU A 67 11.79 15.77 -10.82
C LEU A 67 12.53 16.79 -11.72
N PRO A 68 13.05 16.42 -12.92
CA PRO A 68 13.75 17.37 -13.77
C PRO A 68 12.88 18.53 -14.27
N GLN A 69 11.55 18.42 -14.22
CA GLN A 69 10.63 19.48 -14.62
C GLN A 69 10.63 20.67 -13.65
N PHE A 70 11.14 20.48 -12.43
CA PHE A 70 11.20 21.50 -11.37
C PHE A 70 12.61 22.08 -11.19
N VAL A 71 13.58 21.66 -12.01
CA VAL A 71 14.97 22.12 -11.93
C VAL A 71 15.25 23.13 -13.03
N ASP A 72 15.73 24.29 -12.63
CA ASP A 72 16.28 25.27 -13.55
C ASP A 72 17.67 24.81 -14.01
N ARG A 73 17.82 24.64 -15.33
CA ARG A 73 19.08 24.21 -15.97
C ARG A 73 20.13 25.32 -16.03
N ALA A 74 19.72 26.60 -15.90
CA ALA A 74 20.64 27.74 -15.91
C ALA A 74 21.37 27.94 -14.57
N SER A 75 20.86 27.32 -13.51
CA SER A 75 21.38 27.42 -12.14
C SER A 75 22.09 26.11 -11.71
N PRO A 76 22.94 26.12 -10.66
CA PRO A 76 23.55 24.90 -10.13
C PRO A 76 22.49 23.85 -9.74
N GLN A 77 22.58 22.65 -10.32
CA GLN A 77 21.52 21.64 -10.19
C GLN A 77 21.59 20.83 -8.88
N ALA A 78 22.80 20.59 -8.36
CA ALA A 78 23.02 19.81 -7.14
C ALA A 78 22.19 20.31 -5.93
N PRO A 79 22.19 21.60 -5.56
CA PRO A 79 21.38 22.08 -4.45
C PRO A 79 19.87 21.98 -4.72
N GLN A 80 19.43 22.19 -5.97
CA GLN A 80 18.01 22.06 -6.34
C GLN A 80 17.52 20.63 -6.18
N PHE A 81 18.28 19.64 -6.67
CA PHE A 81 17.96 18.22 -6.48
C PHE A 81 18.01 17.82 -5.00
N ALA A 82 18.97 18.32 -4.22
CA ALA A 82 19.05 18.04 -2.79
C ALA A 82 17.78 18.53 -2.06
N ILE A 83 17.31 19.74 -2.36
CA ILE A 83 16.08 20.30 -1.80
C ILE A 83 14.86 19.46 -2.23
N LEU A 84 14.76 19.10 -3.51
CA LEU A 84 13.65 18.29 -4.02
C LEU A 84 13.58 16.93 -3.33
N VAL A 85 14.72 16.23 -3.26
CA VAL A 85 14.82 14.90 -2.63
C VAL A 85 14.53 14.98 -1.13
N ALA A 86 15.09 15.99 -0.43
CA ALA A 86 14.85 16.17 0.99
C ALA A 86 13.36 16.46 1.29
N THR A 87 12.74 17.35 0.51
CA THR A 87 11.32 17.69 0.67
C THR A 87 10.44 16.46 0.40
N PHE A 88 10.73 15.71 -0.66
CA PHE A 88 10.02 14.47 -0.97
C PHE A 88 10.16 13.44 0.15
N ALA A 89 11.39 13.24 0.66
CA ALA A 89 11.65 12.31 1.75
C ALA A 89 10.92 12.67 3.05
N VAL A 90 10.83 13.96 3.39
CA VAL A 90 10.10 14.44 4.58
C VAL A 90 8.60 14.16 4.43
N VAL A 91 8.01 14.49 3.28
CA VAL A 91 6.59 14.25 3.01
C VAL A 91 6.25 12.76 3.02
N GLU A 92 7.05 11.93 2.35
CA GLU A 92 6.88 10.47 2.35
C GLU A 92 7.02 9.89 3.77
N SER A 93 8.05 10.31 4.53
CA SER A 93 8.27 9.83 5.89
C SER A 93 7.13 10.22 6.82
N PHE A 94 6.58 11.43 6.65
CA PHE A 94 5.40 11.87 7.38
C PHE A 94 4.20 10.95 7.10
N TRP A 95 3.90 10.67 5.83
CA TRP A 95 2.80 9.78 5.45
C TRP A 95 3.01 8.34 5.93
N TYR A 96 4.23 7.79 5.82
CA TYR A 96 4.53 6.47 6.38
C TYR A 96 4.37 6.45 7.91
N GLY A 97 4.74 7.53 8.60
CA GLY A 97 4.49 7.70 10.03
C GLY A 97 3.01 7.67 10.36
N VAL A 98 2.19 8.42 9.60
CA VAL A 98 0.73 8.41 9.72
C VAL A 98 0.16 7.01 9.49
N TYR A 99 0.63 6.28 8.48
CA TYR A 99 0.18 4.91 8.22
C TYR A 99 0.63 3.92 9.28
N ALA A 100 1.85 4.04 9.80
CA ALA A 100 2.36 3.16 10.86
C ALA A 100 1.61 3.38 12.18
N ALA A 101 1.35 4.64 12.55
CA ALA A 101 0.59 4.98 13.76
C ALA A 101 -0.90 4.64 13.59
N GLY A 102 -1.50 5.06 12.47
CA GLY A 102 -2.89 4.80 12.13
C GLY A 102 -3.17 3.31 11.97
N GLY A 103 -2.25 2.55 11.39
CA GLY A 103 -2.36 1.10 11.21
C GLY A 103 -2.43 0.34 12.54
N ARG A 104 -1.66 0.73 13.56
CA ARG A 104 -1.75 0.14 14.91
C ARG A 104 -3.11 0.39 15.54
N THR A 105 -3.61 1.61 15.43
CA THR A 105 -4.94 1.99 15.94
C THR A 105 -6.04 1.26 15.19
N LEU A 106 -5.99 1.23 13.85
CA LEU A 106 -6.97 0.58 13.01
C LEU A 106 -6.97 -0.94 13.21
N ALA A 107 -5.80 -1.57 13.37
CA ALA A 107 -5.69 -2.98 13.70
C ALA A 107 -6.42 -3.34 15.01
N ARG A 108 -6.32 -2.48 16.04
CA ARG A 108 -7.07 -2.66 17.30
C ARG A 108 -8.59 -2.56 17.11
N TYR A 109 -9.08 -1.72 16.20
CA TYR A 109 -10.52 -1.60 15.93
C TYR A 109 -11.04 -2.73 15.02
N LEU A 110 -10.20 -3.21 14.10
CA LEU A 110 -10.51 -4.31 13.18
C LEU A 110 -10.49 -5.70 13.84
N THR A 111 -10.16 -5.80 15.14
CA THR A 111 -10.44 -7.02 15.93
C THR A 111 -11.94 -7.24 16.10
N ARG A 112 -12.76 -6.18 16.03
CA ARG A 112 -14.22 -6.27 16.13
C ARG A 112 -14.79 -6.92 14.86
N PRO A 113 -15.47 -8.08 14.95
CA PRO A 113 -15.94 -8.82 13.77
C PRO A 113 -16.86 -8.02 12.84
N ALA A 114 -17.70 -7.15 13.40
CA ALA A 114 -18.62 -6.31 12.63
C ALA A 114 -17.88 -5.23 11.81
N LEU A 115 -16.91 -4.53 12.41
CA LEU A 115 -16.12 -3.51 11.71
C LEU A 115 -15.24 -4.15 10.64
N ARG A 116 -14.66 -5.33 10.95
CA ARG A 116 -13.86 -6.08 9.99
C ARG A 116 -14.68 -6.52 8.77
N ARG A 117 -15.88 -7.06 8.99
CA ARG A 117 -16.82 -7.41 7.90
C ARG A 117 -17.17 -6.20 7.04
N ALA A 118 -17.42 -5.04 7.65
CA ALA A 118 -17.71 -3.81 6.93
C ALA A 118 -16.50 -3.37 6.09
N PHE A 119 -15.30 -3.37 6.68
CA PHE A 119 -14.06 -3.02 6.00
C PHE A 119 -13.76 -3.93 4.81
N ASP A 120 -13.91 -5.25 4.98
CA ASP A 120 -13.70 -6.24 3.93
C ASP A 120 -14.71 -6.08 2.78
N ARG A 121 -15.98 -5.79 3.10
CA ARG A 121 -17.03 -5.51 2.09
C ARG A 121 -16.78 -4.22 1.33
N VAL A 122 -16.41 -3.14 2.02
CA VAL A 122 -16.08 -1.86 1.39
C VAL A 122 -14.87 -2.01 0.46
N THR A 123 -13.82 -2.68 0.92
CA THR A 123 -12.62 -2.97 0.12
C THR A 123 -12.98 -3.82 -1.10
N GLY A 124 -13.80 -4.85 -0.92
CA GLY A 124 -14.31 -5.69 -2.00
C GLY A 124 -15.11 -4.90 -3.03
N ALA A 125 -16.03 -4.05 -2.59
CA ALA A 125 -16.82 -3.17 -3.44
C ALA A 125 -15.94 -2.22 -4.26
N ILE A 126 -14.93 -1.62 -3.63
CA ILE A 126 -13.98 -0.71 -4.30
C ILE A 126 -13.20 -1.44 -5.39
N PHE A 127 -12.66 -2.64 -5.11
CA PHE A 127 -11.91 -3.40 -6.12
C PHE A 127 -12.77 -3.85 -7.31
N ILE A 128 -13.99 -4.33 -7.05
CA ILE A 128 -14.94 -4.67 -8.13
C ILE A 128 -15.30 -3.40 -8.91
N GLY A 129 -15.59 -2.30 -8.21
CA GLY A 129 -15.88 -1.01 -8.80
C GLY A 129 -14.76 -0.51 -9.71
N PHE A 130 -13.50 -0.58 -9.27
CA PHE A 130 -12.35 -0.25 -10.11
C PHE A 130 -12.18 -1.19 -11.29
N GLY A 131 -12.39 -2.50 -11.12
CA GLY A 131 -12.38 -3.46 -12.23
C GLY A 131 -13.41 -3.11 -13.30
N LEU A 132 -14.64 -2.79 -12.89
CA LEU A 132 -15.73 -2.37 -13.79
C LEU A 132 -15.46 -1.00 -14.43
N ALA A 133 -14.93 -0.03 -13.67
CA ALA A 133 -14.54 1.27 -14.20
C ALA A 133 -13.43 1.12 -15.26
N LEU A 134 -12.44 0.26 -15.00
CA LEU A 134 -11.35 -0.03 -15.93
C LEU A 134 -11.85 -0.73 -17.20
N LEU A 135 -12.99 -1.43 -17.17
CA LEU A 135 -13.66 -1.92 -18.39
C LEU A 135 -14.32 -0.77 -19.19
N ARG A 136 -14.77 0.29 -18.52
CA ARG A 136 -15.45 1.43 -19.17
C ARG A 136 -14.50 2.44 -19.82
N VAL A 137 -13.28 2.59 -19.30
CA VAL A 137 -12.28 3.53 -19.86
C VAL A 137 -11.83 3.03 -21.24
N ARG A 138 -12.40 3.53 -22.35
CA ARG A 138 -11.88 3.21 -23.70
C ARG A 138 -10.42 3.66 -23.78
N ALA A 139 -9.56 2.78 -24.28
CA ALA A 139 -8.20 3.10 -24.69
C ALA A 139 -8.23 3.51 -26.15
#